data_AF-A0A2E4Y5T9-F1
#
_entry.id   AF-A0A2E4Y5T9-F1
#
_cell.length_a   1.000
_cell.length_b   1.000
_cell.length_c   1.000
_cell.angle_alpha   90.00
_cell.angle_beta   90.00
_cell.angle_gamma   90.00
#
_symmetry.space_group_name_H-M   'P 1'
#
loop_
_entity.id
_entity.type
_entity.pdbx_description
1 polymer ?
#
loop_
_entity_poly.entity_id
_entity_poly.type
_entity_poly.pdbx_seq_one_letter_code
_entity_poly.pdbx_strand_id
1 'polypeptide(L)'
;MKIILPLFIIMLCLDAYSGGKRSKSKSKPKPSAFVRNNSCAYLFEHAHFKGKRWEFCPGKKSPTHKGWNDKASSIWVPKNGKVHVCTHNHGGPCRSYFRDVSWVGHHMNDKISWIKYSSFEQNDFTMVLMSDPQLYWACHTKECKDRKSGEQPQGILTNDWHVKSINTLVNQIPFSQFGGVIINGDLTAFGHEHEYKKYISYYESHSFKHNLYPGLGNHDYGKNNVDDCWTNNCARRMVKYMVDRIPSFNPIATDYNTKSFYKFPSRRFQYNGSFGYAFDIGPYRFVQLHNYPTWKKSFNGWNFAKARRDHVNVSSSMGWIEKLLKTNPNKIYIFNWHDPKEYFKKEDQKKLVDMCTNSGAKCPVVFTGHYHAVNGFLRNYQGSGRKKIPVYLSGSPSYSNYLKVRFENDKITITKINAVLGKAEEYGTPTVINVK
;
A
#
# COMPACT_ATOMS: atom_id res chain seq x y z
N MET A 1 53.15 -24.21 -25.35
CA MET A 1 52.55 -22.97 -25.91
C MET A 1 52.55 -21.90 -24.84
N LYS A 2 53.46 -20.92 -24.96
CA LYS A 2 53.58 -19.74 -24.10
C LYS A 2 52.71 -18.63 -24.71
N ILE A 3 51.86 -18.00 -23.90
CA ILE A 3 51.12 -16.78 -24.30
C ILE A 3 51.73 -15.61 -23.53
N ILE A 4 52.23 -14.64 -24.29
CA ILE A 4 52.88 -13.40 -23.86
C ILE A 4 51.81 -12.30 -23.79
N LEU A 5 51.77 -11.56 -22.68
CA LEU A 5 51.02 -10.30 -22.53
C LEU A 5 51.79 -9.13 -23.15
N PRO A 6 51.16 -8.17 -23.82
CA PRO A 6 51.80 -6.89 -24.11
C PRO A 6 51.39 -5.79 -23.12
N LEU A 7 52.42 -5.11 -22.61
CA LEU A 7 52.41 -3.79 -21.99
C LEU A 7 51.90 -2.73 -22.99
N PHE A 8 51.07 -1.78 -22.54
CA PHE A 8 50.83 -0.54 -23.27
C PHE A 8 51.33 0.67 -22.48
N ILE A 9 52.15 1.45 -23.16
CA ILE A 9 52.91 2.62 -22.75
C ILE A 9 51.99 3.86 -22.77
N ILE A 10 52.06 4.67 -21.73
CA ILE A 10 51.41 5.99 -21.64
C ILE A 10 52.32 7.00 -22.33
N MET A 11 51.83 7.62 -23.41
CA MET A 11 52.51 8.71 -24.13
C MET A 11 51.82 10.03 -23.76
N LEU A 12 52.57 10.92 -23.11
CA LEU A 12 52.20 12.31 -22.85
C LEU A 12 52.46 13.13 -24.12
N CYS A 13 51.41 13.70 -24.72
CA CYS A 13 51.55 14.78 -25.69
C CYS A 13 51.25 16.12 -25.01
N LEU A 14 52.29 16.94 -24.90
CA LEU A 14 52.21 18.39 -24.77
C LEU A 14 51.99 18.96 -26.16
N ASP A 15 50.95 19.76 -26.36
CA ASP A 15 50.86 20.63 -27.53
C ASP A 15 50.44 22.07 -27.17
N ALA A 16 51.38 22.93 -27.57
CA ALA A 16 51.33 24.33 -27.97
C ALA A 16 50.04 25.15 -27.79
N TYR A 17 50.27 26.25 -27.08
CA TYR A 17 49.43 27.43 -26.92
C TYR A 17 49.30 28.20 -28.24
N SER A 18 48.09 28.41 -28.75
CA SER A 18 47.81 29.43 -29.78
C SER A 18 46.62 30.30 -29.35
N GLY A 19 46.86 31.60 -29.22
CA GLY A 19 45.90 32.58 -28.74
C GLY A 19 44.73 32.81 -29.69
N GLY A 20 43.53 32.45 -29.26
CA GLY A 20 42.26 32.84 -29.87
C GLY A 20 41.49 33.77 -28.93
N LYS A 21 41.15 34.98 -29.41
CA LYS A 21 40.33 35.96 -28.68
C LYS A 21 38.98 35.34 -28.28
N ARG A 22 38.78 35.12 -26.98
CA ARG A 22 37.51 34.69 -26.38
C ARG A 22 36.51 35.86 -26.45
N SER A 23 35.47 35.73 -27.26
CA SER A 23 34.29 36.59 -27.16
C SER A 23 33.62 36.33 -25.80
N LYS A 24 33.37 37.40 -25.04
CA LYS A 24 32.66 37.33 -23.76
C LYS A 24 31.21 36.90 -24.03
N SER A 25 30.90 35.61 -23.90
CA SER A 25 29.51 35.16 -23.84
C SER A 25 28.88 35.73 -22.56
N LYS A 26 27.95 36.68 -22.71
CA LYS A 26 27.12 37.17 -21.60
C LYS A 26 26.45 35.95 -20.95
N SER A 27 26.86 35.63 -19.71
CA SER A 27 26.21 34.59 -18.91
C SER A 27 24.75 34.97 -18.72
N LYS A 28 23.82 34.18 -19.28
CA LYS A 28 22.40 34.34 -18.99
C LYS A 28 22.20 34.26 -17.47
N PRO A 29 21.41 35.15 -16.87
CA PRO A 29 21.13 35.08 -15.43
C PRO A 29 20.55 33.71 -15.10
N LYS A 30 21.08 33.07 -14.05
CA LYS A 30 20.52 31.82 -13.52
C LYS A 30 19.03 32.07 -13.23
N PRO A 31 18.11 31.22 -13.71
CA PRO A 31 16.70 31.37 -13.39
C PRO A 31 16.54 31.45 -11.87
N SER A 32 15.77 32.43 -11.39
CA SER A 32 15.40 32.54 -9.98
C SER A 32 14.85 31.20 -9.50
N ALA A 33 15.32 30.72 -8.34
CA ALA A 33 14.82 29.49 -7.74
C ALA A 33 13.29 29.54 -7.65
N PHE A 34 12.62 28.51 -8.16
CA PHE A 34 11.17 28.46 -8.12
C PHE A 34 10.67 28.42 -6.67
N VAL A 35 9.81 29.37 -6.31
CA VAL A 35 9.13 29.38 -5.01
C VAL A 35 7.83 28.60 -5.14
N ARG A 36 7.71 27.50 -4.38
CA ARG A 36 6.53 26.64 -4.34
C ARG A 36 5.35 27.39 -3.71
N ASN A 37 4.18 27.32 -4.35
CA ASN A 37 2.93 27.69 -3.70
C ASN A 37 2.41 26.50 -2.87
N ASN A 38 2.18 26.74 -1.59
CA ASN A 38 1.75 25.73 -0.63
C ASN A 38 0.31 25.25 -0.85
N SER A 39 -0.53 25.96 -1.60
CA SER A 39 -1.91 25.53 -1.91
C SER A 39 -2.04 24.75 -3.22
N CYS A 40 -0.95 24.63 -3.99
CA CYS A 40 -0.98 24.02 -5.32
C CYS A 40 -0.38 22.61 -5.31
N ALA A 41 -0.94 21.76 -6.18
CA ALA A 41 -0.35 20.49 -6.54
C ALA A 41 0.52 20.66 -7.79
N TYR A 42 1.63 19.92 -7.86
CA TYR A 42 2.50 19.93 -9.03
C TYR A 42 2.78 18.51 -9.50
N LEU A 43 2.62 18.28 -10.79
CA LEU A 43 3.11 17.06 -11.46
C LEU A 43 4.41 17.39 -12.19
N PHE A 44 5.33 16.43 -12.21
CA PHE A 44 6.62 16.55 -12.87
C PHE A 44 6.84 15.38 -13.82
N GLU A 45 7.42 15.69 -14.98
CA GLU A 45 7.70 14.74 -16.05
C GLU A 45 8.67 13.63 -15.64
N HIS A 46 9.63 13.94 -14.77
CA HIS A 46 10.64 12.99 -14.33
C HIS A 46 10.60 12.78 -12.81
N ALA A 47 11.21 11.68 -12.38
CA ALA A 47 11.44 11.42 -10.97
C ALA A 47 12.27 12.55 -10.33
N HIS A 48 12.15 12.66 -9.00
CA HIS A 48 12.86 13.64 -8.18
C HIS A 48 12.57 15.09 -8.57
N PHE A 49 11.32 15.38 -8.99
CA PHE A 49 10.82 16.72 -9.27
C PHE A 49 11.57 17.43 -10.42
N LYS A 50 11.94 16.66 -11.44
CA LYS A 50 12.69 17.13 -12.62
C LYS A 50 11.80 17.16 -13.87
N GLY A 51 12.32 17.76 -14.93
CA GLY A 51 11.66 17.84 -16.23
C GLY A 51 10.56 18.89 -16.29
N LYS A 52 9.65 18.76 -17.25
CA LYS A 52 8.50 19.66 -17.37
C LYS A 52 7.62 19.57 -16.13
N ARG A 53 7.06 20.73 -15.73
CA ARG A 53 6.18 20.85 -14.57
C ARG A 53 4.79 21.32 -14.99
N TRP A 54 3.78 20.75 -14.37
CA TRP A 54 2.38 21.15 -14.53
C TRP A 54 1.81 21.54 -13.16
N GLU A 55 1.31 22.76 -13.06
CA GLU A 55 0.80 23.36 -11.83
C GLU A 55 -0.73 23.28 -11.79
N PHE A 56 -1.27 22.84 -10.67
CA PHE A 56 -2.69 22.76 -10.41
C PHE A 56 -3.00 23.54 -9.13
N CYS A 57 -3.56 24.75 -9.28
CA CYS A 57 -3.87 25.65 -8.17
C CYS A 57 -5.36 25.99 -8.11
N PRO A 58 -5.93 26.20 -6.90
CA PRO A 58 -7.26 26.78 -6.75
C PRO A 58 -7.37 28.11 -7.50
N GLY A 59 -8.47 28.31 -8.23
CA GLY A 59 -8.74 29.54 -8.98
C GLY A 59 -7.89 29.77 -10.24
N LYS A 60 -6.92 28.88 -10.56
CA LYS A 60 -6.17 28.95 -11.82
C LYS A 60 -6.71 27.94 -12.82
N LYS A 61 -6.65 28.31 -14.11
CA LYS A 61 -6.95 27.38 -15.20
C LYS A 61 -5.96 26.21 -15.18
N SER A 62 -6.48 24.98 -15.12
CA SER A 62 -5.67 23.77 -15.16
C SER A 62 -4.88 23.66 -16.48
N PRO A 63 -3.69 23.07 -16.47
CA PRO A 63 -2.92 22.77 -17.67
C PRO A 63 -3.74 21.91 -18.64
N THR A 64 -3.60 22.17 -19.94
CA THR A 64 -4.27 21.38 -20.99
C THR A 64 -3.95 19.90 -20.83
N HIS A 65 -4.96 19.04 -20.83
CA HIS A 65 -4.83 17.58 -20.57
C HIS A 65 -3.74 16.91 -21.44
N LYS A 66 -3.77 17.14 -22.77
CA LYS A 66 -2.72 16.68 -23.72
C LYS A 66 -1.29 17.08 -23.31
N GLY A 67 -1.15 18.15 -22.56
CA GLY A 67 0.12 18.70 -22.11
C GLY A 67 0.84 17.85 -21.06
N TRP A 68 0.11 17.05 -20.27
CA TRP A 68 0.63 16.32 -19.10
C TRP A 68 0.17 14.87 -18.97
N ASN A 69 -0.92 14.48 -19.64
CA ASN A 69 -1.45 13.13 -19.63
C ASN A 69 -0.36 12.09 -19.92
N ASP A 70 -0.26 11.07 -19.07
CA ASP A 70 0.65 9.93 -19.21
C ASP A 70 2.14 10.34 -19.25
N LYS A 71 2.50 11.40 -18.53
CA LYS A 71 3.90 11.89 -18.45
C LYS A 71 4.42 12.09 -17.04
N ALA A 72 3.57 11.97 -16.02
CA ALA A 72 3.97 12.33 -14.67
C ALA A 72 4.69 11.17 -13.95
N SER A 73 5.86 11.49 -13.39
CA SER A 73 6.75 10.59 -12.64
C SER A 73 6.91 10.96 -11.16
N SER A 74 6.67 12.23 -10.81
CA SER A 74 6.77 12.71 -9.42
C SER A 74 5.79 13.84 -9.13
N ILE A 75 5.48 14.06 -7.84
CA ILE A 75 4.35 14.89 -7.39
C ILE A 75 4.75 15.74 -6.18
N TRP A 76 4.48 17.05 -6.22
CA TRP A 76 4.38 17.86 -5.00
C TRP A 76 2.92 17.98 -4.57
N VAL A 77 2.69 17.69 -3.30
CA VAL A 77 1.35 17.72 -2.67
C VAL A 77 1.17 19.06 -1.97
N PRO A 78 0.01 19.73 -2.02
CA PRO A 78 -0.20 20.96 -1.24
C PRO A 78 0.16 20.76 0.24
N LYS A 79 0.67 21.80 0.91
CA LYS A 79 0.96 21.74 2.35
C LYS A 79 -0.33 21.39 3.09
N ASN A 80 -0.27 20.39 3.95
CA ASN A 80 -1.45 19.83 4.64
C ASN A 80 -2.58 19.43 3.68
N GLY A 81 -2.21 19.00 2.47
CA GLY A 81 -3.16 18.66 1.42
C GLY A 81 -3.13 17.18 1.05
N LYS A 82 -3.94 16.90 0.05
CA LYS A 82 -4.08 15.58 -0.58
C LYS A 82 -4.09 15.78 -2.08
N VAL A 83 -3.36 14.93 -2.80
CA VAL A 83 -3.43 14.78 -4.25
C VAL A 83 -3.93 13.38 -4.56
N HIS A 84 -5.06 13.30 -5.26
CA HIS A 84 -5.64 12.06 -5.75
C HIS A 84 -5.49 11.98 -7.25
N VAL A 85 -4.91 10.90 -7.77
CA VAL A 85 -4.65 10.71 -9.20
C VAL A 85 -5.18 9.36 -9.67
N CYS A 86 -5.59 9.30 -10.94
CA CYS A 86 -6.06 8.09 -11.59
C CYS A 86 -5.40 7.90 -12.96
N THR A 87 -5.31 6.65 -13.38
CA THR A 87 -4.80 6.27 -14.70
C THR A 87 -5.92 6.03 -15.73
N HIS A 88 -5.57 6.05 -17.01
CA HIS A 88 -6.47 5.71 -18.14
C HIS A 88 -7.80 6.47 -18.19
N ASN A 89 -7.78 7.81 -18.18
CA ASN A 89 -8.96 8.69 -18.17
C ASN A 89 -9.98 8.27 -17.10
N HIS A 90 -9.51 8.06 -15.87
CA HIS A 90 -10.29 7.49 -14.76
C HIS A 90 -10.72 6.03 -14.88
N GLY A 91 -10.42 5.30 -15.96
CA GLY A 91 -10.75 3.88 -16.07
C GLY A 91 -9.88 2.98 -15.18
N GLY A 92 -8.64 3.39 -14.91
CA GLY A 92 -7.63 2.58 -14.22
C GLY A 92 -7.52 2.82 -12.71
N PRO A 93 -6.45 2.28 -12.10
CA PRO A 93 -6.20 2.42 -10.68
C PRO A 93 -5.95 3.86 -10.24
N CYS A 94 -6.37 4.17 -9.01
CA CYS A 94 -6.23 5.48 -8.39
C CYS A 94 -5.37 5.44 -7.12
N ARG A 95 -4.74 6.56 -6.78
CA ARG A 95 -3.87 6.73 -5.60
C ARG A 95 -4.07 8.10 -4.96
N SER A 96 -4.00 8.16 -3.64
CA SER A 96 -3.93 9.43 -2.90
C SER A 96 -2.58 9.59 -2.23
N TYR A 97 -2.03 10.80 -2.29
CA TYR A 97 -0.77 11.17 -1.68
C TYR A 97 -0.98 12.35 -0.72
N PHE A 98 -0.44 12.21 0.48
CA PHE A 98 -0.54 13.19 1.58
C PHE A 98 0.78 13.94 1.83
N ARG A 99 1.81 13.61 1.06
CA ARG A 99 3.15 14.20 1.08
C ARG A 99 3.78 14.07 -0.29
N ASP A 100 4.83 14.83 -0.53
CA ASP A 100 5.58 14.80 -1.78
C ASP A 100 6.04 13.39 -2.15
N VAL A 101 6.01 13.10 -3.44
CA VAL A 101 6.30 11.79 -4.02
C VAL A 101 7.42 11.99 -5.03
N SER A 102 8.65 11.63 -4.69
CA SER A 102 9.79 11.75 -5.60
C SER A 102 9.76 10.72 -6.73
N TRP A 103 9.01 9.63 -6.58
CA TRP A 103 8.78 8.62 -7.61
C TRP A 103 7.45 7.93 -7.38
N VAL A 104 6.53 7.98 -8.35
CA VAL A 104 5.17 7.41 -8.22
C VAL A 104 5.12 5.88 -8.40
N GLY A 105 6.27 5.23 -8.63
CA GLY A 105 6.36 3.80 -8.90
C GLY A 105 5.98 3.45 -10.35
N HIS A 106 6.51 2.32 -10.85
CA HIS A 106 6.24 1.83 -12.21
C HIS A 106 4.76 1.66 -12.54
N HIS A 107 3.93 1.42 -11.52
CA HIS A 107 2.51 1.26 -11.72
C HIS A 107 1.81 2.57 -12.13
N MET A 108 2.26 3.72 -11.64
CA MET A 108 1.65 5.03 -11.92
C MET A 108 2.47 5.86 -12.91
N ASN A 109 3.76 5.54 -13.06
CA ASN A 109 4.67 6.26 -13.92
C ASN A 109 4.16 6.34 -15.36
N ASP A 110 4.13 7.56 -15.91
CA ASP A 110 3.71 7.83 -17.29
C ASP A 110 2.32 7.27 -17.61
N LYS A 111 1.44 7.20 -16.60
CA LYS A 111 0.06 6.70 -16.73
C LYS A 111 -0.98 7.61 -16.07
N ILE A 112 -0.53 8.65 -15.37
CA ILE A 112 -1.43 9.57 -14.67
C ILE A 112 -2.15 10.43 -15.71
N SER A 113 -3.48 10.33 -15.69
CA SER A 113 -4.38 10.91 -16.70
C SER A 113 -5.48 11.78 -16.08
N TRP A 114 -5.64 11.70 -14.76
CA TRP A 114 -6.57 12.52 -14.01
C TRP A 114 -6.00 12.88 -12.63
N ILE A 115 -6.36 14.05 -12.12
CA ILE A 115 -5.94 14.59 -10.84
C ILE A 115 -7.06 15.38 -10.16
N LYS A 116 -7.18 15.22 -8.85
CA LYS A 116 -7.96 16.06 -7.92
C LYS A 116 -7.12 16.34 -6.69
N TYR A 117 -7.23 17.54 -6.15
CA TYR A 117 -6.42 17.98 -5.01
C TYR A 117 -7.22 18.93 -4.13
N SER A 118 -6.87 18.97 -2.84
CA SER A 118 -7.47 19.86 -1.84
C SER A 118 -6.57 19.96 -0.61
N SER A 119 -6.93 20.82 0.35
CA SER A 119 -6.53 20.64 1.75
C SER A 119 -7.03 19.29 2.28
N PHE A 120 -6.40 18.80 3.34
CA PHE A 120 -6.76 17.54 3.98
C PHE A 120 -6.73 17.70 5.51
N GLU A 121 -7.79 17.22 6.16
CA GLU A 121 -7.97 17.25 7.60
C GLU A 121 -7.10 16.17 8.25
N GLN A 122 -5.82 16.47 8.45
CA GLN A 122 -4.83 15.51 8.98
C GLN A 122 -5.15 14.96 10.37
N ASN A 123 -6.05 15.63 11.09
CA ASN A 123 -6.41 15.38 12.48
C ASN A 123 -7.87 14.93 12.66
N ASP A 124 -8.62 14.84 11.56
CA ASP A 124 -10.01 14.39 11.54
C ASP A 124 -10.32 13.77 10.17
N PHE A 125 -10.02 12.49 10.02
CA PHE A 125 -10.23 11.77 8.77
C PHE A 125 -10.79 10.38 8.99
N THR A 126 -11.45 9.85 7.97
CA THR A 126 -12.05 8.53 7.95
C THR A 126 -11.30 7.60 7.00
N MET A 127 -11.12 6.35 7.43
CA MET A 127 -10.71 5.24 6.59
C MET A 127 -11.77 4.14 6.62
N VAL A 128 -11.78 3.32 5.58
CA VAL A 128 -12.50 2.03 5.57
C VAL A 128 -11.48 0.92 5.79
N LEU A 129 -11.81 -0.03 6.65
CA LEU A 129 -11.00 -1.22 6.87
C LEU A 129 -11.86 -2.45 6.60
N MET A 130 -11.36 -3.33 5.74
CA MET A 130 -11.98 -4.61 5.40
C MET A 130 -10.91 -5.71 5.34
N SER A 131 -11.32 -6.96 5.20
CA SER A 131 -10.44 -8.09 4.93
C SER A 131 -11.15 -9.15 4.10
N ASP A 132 -10.42 -10.18 3.70
CA ASP A 132 -10.97 -11.39 3.08
C ASP A 132 -11.83 -11.14 1.81
N PRO A 133 -11.42 -10.29 0.84
CA PRO A 133 -12.14 -10.20 -0.43
C PRO A 133 -12.44 -11.56 -1.07
N GLN A 134 -11.44 -12.46 -1.03
CA GLN A 134 -11.49 -13.87 -1.45
C GLN A 134 -12.58 -14.15 -2.50
N LEU A 135 -12.37 -13.61 -3.70
CA LEU A 135 -13.30 -13.84 -4.78
C LEU A 135 -13.43 -15.34 -5.03
N TYR A 136 -14.70 -15.77 -5.14
CA TYR A 136 -15.14 -17.17 -5.18
C TYR A 136 -15.18 -17.92 -3.85
N TRP A 137 -15.48 -17.21 -2.76
CA TRP A 137 -15.83 -17.82 -1.48
C TRP A 137 -17.35 -17.84 -1.24
N ALA A 138 -17.82 -18.84 -0.49
CA ALA A 138 -19.23 -18.92 -0.09
C ALA A 138 -19.65 -17.69 0.72
N CYS A 139 -20.88 -17.22 0.49
CA CYS A 139 -21.47 -16.19 1.34
C CYS A 139 -22.29 -16.80 2.47
N HIS A 140 -22.41 -16.05 3.56
CA HIS A 140 -23.02 -16.52 4.81
C HIS A 140 -24.26 -15.73 5.23
N THR A 141 -24.62 -14.66 4.51
CA THR A 141 -25.88 -13.93 4.74
C THR A 141 -27.05 -14.64 4.06
N LYS A 142 -28.25 -14.55 4.67
CA LYS A 142 -29.48 -15.11 4.10
C LYS A 142 -29.75 -14.48 2.73
N GLU A 143 -29.62 -13.15 2.65
CA GLU A 143 -29.90 -12.37 1.46
C GLU A 143 -29.04 -12.80 0.26
N CYS A 144 -27.79 -13.16 0.48
CA CYS A 144 -26.92 -13.63 -0.59
C CYS A 144 -27.29 -15.06 -1.02
N LYS A 145 -27.50 -15.97 -0.06
CA LYS A 145 -27.86 -17.37 -0.34
C LYS A 145 -29.18 -17.50 -1.10
N ASP A 146 -30.15 -16.64 -0.80
CA ASP A 146 -31.45 -16.61 -1.48
C ASP A 146 -31.34 -16.11 -2.93
N ARG A 147 -30.26 -15.38 -3.29
CA ARG A 147 -30.10 -14.76 -4.62
C ARG A 147 -29.17 -15.51 -5.57
N LYS A 148 -28.21 -16.25 -5.02
CA LYS A 148 -27.18 -16.96 -5.80
C LYS A 148 -26.81 -18.26 -5.10
N SER A 149 -26.64 -19.30 -5.90
CA SER A 149 -26.10 -20.60 -5.49
C SER A 149 -24.66 -20.78 -5.97
N GLY A 150 -23.88 -21.56 -5.22
CA GLY A 150 -22.47 -21.83 -5.49
C GLY A 150 -21.52 -20.71 -5.05
N GLU A 151 -20.29 -21.09 -4.71
CA GLU A 151 -19.30 -20.15 -4.16
C GLU A 151 -18.92 -19.05 -5.16
N GLN A 152 -18.79 -19.40 -6.45
CA GLN A 152 -18.39 -18.41 -7.44
C GLN A 152 -19.43 -17.29 -7.62
N PRO A 153 -20.72 -17.58 -7.90
CA PRO A 153 -21.72 -16.53 -8.04
C PRO A 153 -21.99 -15.76 -6.74
N GLN A 154 -21.89 -16.43 -5.58
CA GLN A 154 -22.04 -15.80 -4.26
C GLN A 154 -20.89 -14.84 -3.96
N GLY A 155 -19.65 -15.26 -4.16
CA GLY A 155 -18.46 -14.41 -3.96
C GLY A 155 -18.44 -13.20 -4.89
N ILE A 156 -18.89 -13.35 -6.14
CA ILE A 156 -19.09 -12.22 -7.08
C ILE A 156 -20.11 -11.23 -6.50
N LEU A 157 -21.26 -11.73 -6.03
CA LEU A 157 -22.35 -10.90 -5.52
C LEU A 157 -21.92 -10.10 -4.28
N THR A 158 -21.27 -10.75 -3.32
CA THR A 158 -20.86 -10.08 -2.07
C THR A 158 -19.75 -9.06 -2.27
N ASN A 159 -18.80 -9.33 -3.18
CA ASN A 159 -17.77 -8.35 -3.55
C ASN A 159 -18.36 -7.15 -4.31
N ASP A 160 -19.36 -7.38 -5.18
CA ASP A 160 -20.12 -6.29 -5.82
C ASP A 160 -20.85 -5.43 -4.79
N TRP A 161 -21.51 -6.05 -3.80
CA TRP A 161 -22.14 -5.34 -2.69
C TRP A 161 -21.12 -4.54 -1.87
N HIS A 162 -19.97 -5.12 -1.54
CA HIS A 162 -18.91 -4.40 -0.81
C HIS A 162 -18.42 -3.17 -1.56
N VAL A 163 -18.09 -3.30 -2.85
CA VAL A 163 -17.64 -2.16 -3.67
C VAL A 163 -18.73 -1.09 -3.75
N LYS A 164 -19.99 -1.46 -3.98
CA LYS A 164 -21.13 -0.51 -4.01
C LYS A 164 -21.32 0.19 -2.67
N SER A 165 -21.23 -0.56 -1.57
CA SER A 165 -21.36 -0.05 -0.21
C SER A 165 -20.26 0.95 0.12
N ILE A 166 -19.00 0.60 -0.14
CA ILE A 166 -17.85 1.47 0.12
C ILE A 166 -17.96 2.74 -0.73
N ASN A 167 -18.30 2.62 -2.02
CA ASN A 167 -18.51 3.79 -2.88
C ASN A 167 -19.63 4.69 -2.33
N THR A 168 -20.74 4.12 -1.88
CA THR A 168 -21.86 4.86 -1.27
C THR A 168 -21.43 5.60 -0.02
N LEU A 169 -20.72 4.92 0.88
CA LEU A 169 -20.20 5.51 2.11
C LEU A 169 -19.20 6.64 1.82
N VAL A 170 -18.24 6.40 0.93
CA VAL A 170 -17.19 7.39 0.63
C VAL A 170 -17.76 8.64 -0.04
N ASN A 171 -18.84 8.51 -0.83
CA ASN A 171 -19.51 9.66 -1.41
C ASN A 171 -20.19 10.58 -0.37
N GLN A 172 -20.44 10.07 0.83
CA GLN A 172 -20.97 10.85 1.96
C GLN A 172 -19.86 11.49 2.82
N ILE A 173 -18.60 11.12 2.60
CA ILE A 173 -17.45 11.65 3.33
C ILE A 173 -16.78 12.75 2.50
N PRO A 174 -16.53 13.95 3.05
CA PRO A 174 -15.81 15.00 2.33
C PRO A 174 -14.47 14.50 1.79
N PHE A 175 -14.11 14.90 0.57
CA PHE A 175 -12.85 14.49 -0.06
C PHE A 175 -11.61 14.85 0.79
N SER A 176 -11.69 15.96 1.54
CA SER A 176 -10.69 16.44 2.50
C SER A 176 -10.61 15.61 3.78
N GLN A 177 -11.56 14.69 4.03
CA GLN A 177 -11.62 13.85 5.22
C GLN A 177 -11.52 12.35 4.91
N PHE A 178 -11.50 11.90 3.65
CA PHE A 178 -11.35 10.48 3.34
C PHE A 178 -9.89 10.08 3.05
N GLY A 179 -9.31 9.23 3.91
CA GLY A 179 -7.91 8.78 3.82
C GLY A 179 -7.70 7.60 2.84
N GLY A 180 -8.66 6.68 2.76
CA GLY A 180 -8.59 5.52 1.89
C GLY A 180 -9.16 4.26 2.52
N VAL A 181 -8.86 3.13 1.89
CA VAL A 181 -9.31 1.80 2.26
C VAL A 181 -8.11 0.92 2.57
N ILE A 182 -8.13 0.20 3.69
CA ILE A 182 -7.15 -0.84 4.02
C ILE A 182 -7.82 -2.20 3.83
N ILE A 183 -7.12 -3.14 3.18
CA ILE A 183 -7.54 -4.55 3.08
C ILE A 183 -6.56 -5.42 3.85
N ASN A 184 -7.02 -5.99 4.96
CA ASN A 184 -6.22 -6.79 5.87
C ASN A 184 -6.12 -8.26 5.45
N GLY A 185 -5.53 -8.50 4.28
CA GLY A 185 -5.20 -9.83 3.79
C GLY A 185 -6.32 -10.55 3.05
N ASP A 186 -5.94 -11.70 2.50
CA ASP A 186 -6.75 -12.61 1.70
C ASP A 186 -7.47 -11.92 0.53
N LEU A 187 -6.66 -11.22 -0.26
CA LEU A 187 -7.10 -10.55 -1.48
C LEU A 187 -7.70 -11.53 -2.49
N THR A 188 -7.21 -12.78 -2.45
CA THR A 188 -7.58 -13.89 -3.33
C THR A 188 -7.84 -15.15 -2.52
N ALA A 189 -8.62 -16.09 -3.08
CA ALA A 189 -8.90 -17.37 -2.42
C ALA A 189 -7.68 -18.31 -2.48
N PHE A 190 -6.91 -18.31 -3.57
CA PHE A 190 -5.71 -19.13 -3.72
C PHE A 190 -4.64 -18.45 -4.57
N GLY A 191 -4.70 -17.14 -4.81
CA GLY A 191 -3.72 -16.41 -5.62
C GLY A 191 -3.69 -16.84 -7.08
N HIS A 192 -4.71 -17.54 -7.58
CA HIS A 192 -4.79 -17.94 -8.99
C HIS A 192 -4.89 -16.70 -9.89
N GLU A 193 -4.47 -16.81 -11.14
CA GLU A 193 -4.43 -15.65 -12.05
C GLU A 193 -5.79 -15.01 -12.27
N HIS A 194 -6.83 -15.82 -12.42
CA HIS A 194 -8.19 -15.35 -12.66
C HIS A 194 -8.78 -14.67 -11.42
N GLU A 195 -8.52 -15.19 -10.21
CA GLU A 195 -8.87 -14.56 -8.93
C GLU A 195 -8.15 -13.22 -8.76
N TYR A 196 -6.83 -13.20 -8.96
CA TYR A 196 -6.01 -11.99 -8.91
C TYR A 196 -6.54 -10.91 -9.87
N LYS A 197 -6.80 -11.26 -11.14
CA LYS A 197 -7.38 -10.34 -12.13
C LYS A 197 -8.74 -9.82 -11.69
N LYS A 198 -9.56 -10.67 -11.07
CA LYS A 198 -10.88 -10.28 -10.57
C LYS A 198 -10.78 -9.35 -9.35
N TYR A 199 -9.83 -9.59 -8.45
CA TYR A 199 -9.51 -8.67 -7.35
C TYR A 199 -9.13 -7.29 -7.88
N ILE A 200 -8.21 -7.23 -8.85
CA ILE A 200 -7.81 -5.98 -9.50
C ILE A 200 -9.02 -5.32 -10.19
N SER A 201 -9.91 -6.09 -10.81
CA SER A 201 -11.14 -5.60 -11.43
C SER A 201 -12.07 -4.89 -10.45
N TYR A 202 -12.23 -5.43 -9.23
CA TYR A 202 -13.16 -4.90 -8.24
C TYR A 202 -12.56 -3.76 -7.43
N TYR A 203 -11.36 -3.94 -6.88
CA TYR A 203 -10.83 -3.05 -5.84
C TYR A 203 -9.74 -2.11 -6.34
N GLU A 204 -9.23 -2.31 -7.55
CA GLU A 204 -8.16 -1.47 -8.08
C GLU A 204 -8.48 -0.87 -9.45
N SER A 205 -9.63 -1.14 -10.06
CA SER A 205 -9.97 -0.58 -11.36
C SER A 205 -11.49 -0.39 -11.50
N HIS A 206 -11.94 0.01 -12.69
CA HIS A 206 -13.35 0.12 -13.07
C HIS A 206 -14.19 1.00 -12.15
N SER A 207 -14.90 0.45 -11.18
CA SER A 207 -15.86 1.15 -10.32
C SER A 207 -15.28 1.57 -8.97
N PHE A 208 -14.07 1.13 -8.61
CA PHE A 208 -13.45 1.49 -7.34
C PHE A 208 -12.33 2.51 -7.57
N LYS A 209 -12.61 3.76 -7.20
CA LYS A 209 -11.72 4.92 -7.42
C LYS A 209 -11.11 5.44 -6.13
N HIS A 210 -11.07 4.60 -5.11
CA HIS A 210 -10.58 4.98 -3.79
C HIS A 210 -9.12 4.60 -3.62
N ASN A 211 -8.44 5.33 -2.75
CA ASN A 211 -7.07 5.01 -2.38
C ASN A 211 -7.05 3.70 -1.58
N LEU A 212 -6.13 2.78 -1.88
CA LEU A 212 -6.14 1.42 -1.34
C LEU A 212 -4.80 1.02 -0.68
N TYR A 213 -4.82 0.37 0.46
CA TYR A 213 -3.65 -0.15 1.15
C TYR A 213 -3.83 -1.66 1.40
N PRO A 214 -3.33 -2.52 0.50
CA PRO A 214 -3.50 -3.96 0.59
C PRO A 214 -2.47 -4.62 1.51
N GLY A 215 -2.90 -5.59 2.31
CA GLY A 215 -2.07 -6.61 2.93
C GLY A 215 -2.34 -7.98 2.28
N LEU A 216 -1.40 -8.91 2.41
CA LEU A 216 -1.58 -10.31 2.02
C LEU A 216 -1.97 -11.16 3.23
N GLY A 217 -2.78 -12.21 3.04
CA GLY A 217 -3.14 -13.17 4.08
C GLY A 217 -2.66 -14.59 3.81
N ASN A 218 -3.19 -15.58 4.53
CA ASN A 218 -2.76 -16.97 4.38
C ASN A 218 -3.18 -17.60 3.05
N HIS A 219 -4.28 -17.14 2.43
CA HIS A 219 -4.71 -17.59 1.11
C HIS A 219 -3.91 -16.95 -0.03
N ASP A 220 -3.28 -15.80 0.20
CA ASP A 220 -2.47 -15.15 -0.83
C ASP A 220 -1.05 -15.72 -0.95
N TYR A 221 -0.40 -15.99 0.19
CA TYR A 221 1.01 -16.42 0.24
C TYR A 221 1.38 -17.16 1.53
N GLY A 222 0.39 -17.62 2.29
CA GLY A 222 0.59 -18.38 3.52
C GLY A 222 0.66 -19.89 3.29
N LYS A 223 0.48 -20.64 4.39
CA LYS A 223 0.50 -22.11 4.38
C LYS A 223 -0.52 -22.72 3.41
N ASN A 224 -1.65 -22.04 3.18
CA ASN A 224 -2.74 -22.54 2.34
C ASN A 224 -2.49 -22.34 0.84
N ASN A 225 -1.38 -21.70 0.43
CA ASN A 225 -1.11 -21.41 -0.98
C ASN A 225 0.36 -21.70 -1.38
N VAL A 226 1.29 -21.59 -0.43
CA VAL A 226 2.67 -22.01 -0.69
C VAL A 226 2.73 -23.53 -0.79
N ASP A 227 3.33 -23.99 -1.87
CA ASP A 227 3.49 -25.38 -2.32
C ASP A 227 2.19 -26.01 -2.88
N ASP A 228 1.14 -25.21 -3.08
CA ASP A 228 -0.20 -25.66 -3.55
C ASP A 228 -0.51 -25.31 -5.01
N CYS A 229 0.43 -24.64 -5.70
CA CYS A 229 0.30 -24.30 -7.12
C CYS A 229 1.54 -24.71 -7.90
N TRP A 230 1.35 -25.03 -9.19
CA TRP A 230 2.45 -25.35 -10.10
C TRP A 230 3.54 -24.28 -10.06
N THR A 231 4.77 -24.69 -9.73
CA THR A 231 5.95 -23.82 -9.54
C THR A 231 5.75 -22.67 -8.53
N ASN A 232 4.88 -22.84 -7.54
CA ASN A 232 4.53 -21.81 -6.56
C ASN A 232 4.03 -20.51 -7.20
N ASN A 233 3.46 -20.58 -8.42
CA ASN A 233 3.13 -19.39 -9.20
C ASN A 233 2.08 -18.50 -8.51
N CYS A 234 1.17 -19.09 -7.73
CA CYS A 234 0.12 -18.38 -7.00
C CYS A 234 0.68 -17.48 -5.89
N ALA A 235 1.35 -18.07 -4.88
CA ALA A 235 2.02 -17.31 -3.83
C ALA A 235 3.06 -16.31 -4.39
N ARG A 236 3.83 -16.71 -5.42
CA ARG A 236 4.81 -15.81 -6.07
C ARG A 236 4.15 -14.62 -6.76
N ARG A 237 2.98 -14.80 -7.39
CA ARG A 237 2.22 -13.72 -8.03
C ARG A 237 1.82 -12.67 -7.00
N MET A 238 1.32 -13.08 -5.84
CA MET A 238 0.88 -12.15 -4.80
C MET A 238 2.04 -11.40 -4.14
N VAL A 239 3.18 -12.06 -3.90
CA VAL A 239 4.39 -11.37 -3.42
C VAL A 239 4.93 -10.39 -4.46
N LYS A 240 4.98 -10.78 -5.73
CA LYS A 240 5.41 -9.89 -6.81
C LYS A 240 4.46 -8.69 -6.93
N TYR A 241 3.16 -8.91 -6.84
CA TYR A 241 2.16 -7.84 -6.80
C TYR A 241 2.50 -6.83 -5.70
N MET A 242 2.79 -7.26 -4.47
CA MET A 242 3.16 -6.33 -3.40
C MET A 242 4.43 -5.54 -3.73
N VAL A 243 5.49 -6.21 -4.19
CA VAL A 243 6.75 -5.55 -4.55
C VAL A 243 6.55 -4.52 -5.68
N ASP A 244 5.70 -4.81 -6.64
CA ASP A 244 5.38 -3.91 -7.75
C ASP A 244 4.49 -2.74 -7.30
N ARG A 245 3.57 -2.95 -6.33
CA ARG A 245 2.61 -1.93 -5.88
C ARG A 245 3.15 -1.00 -4.80
N ILE A 246 3.90 -1.51 -3.81
CA ILE A 246 4.34 -0.74 -2.64
C ILE A 246 4.98 0.61 -2.99
N PRO A 247 5.86 0.73 -4.01
CA PRO A 247 6.43 2.04 -4.36
C PRO A 247 5.37 3.11 -4.68
N SER A 248 4.23 2.71 -5.27
CA SER A 248 3.14 3.65 -5.59
C SER A 248 2.32 4.11 -4.39
N PHE A 249 2.54 3.53 -3.19
CA PHE A 249 1.87 3.95 -1.96
C PHE A 249 2.60 5.11 -1.27
N ASN A 250 3.77 5.51 -1.80
CA ASN A 250 4.69 6.46 -1.19
C ASN A 250 4.99 6.13 0.30
N PRO A 251 5.48 4.92 0.62
CA PRO A 251 5.72 4.49 1.99
C PRO A 251 6.86 5.29 2.64
N ILE A 252 6.75 5.55 3.95
CA ILE A 252 7.81 6.18 4.75
C ILE A 252 8.90 5.16 5.12
N ALA A 253 8.57 3.86 5.11
CA ALA A 253 9.50 2.77 5.34
C ALA A 253 8.94 1.48 4.72
N THR A 254 9.83 0.59 4.33
CA THR A 254 9.51 -0.74 3.80
C THR A 254 10.49 -1.76 4.35
N ASP A 255 10.05 -2.99 4.50
CA ASP A 255 10.89 -4.12 4.92
C ASP A 255 11.00 -5.17 3.81
N TYR A 256 11.63 -4.79 2.70
CA TYR A 256 12.04 -5.75 1.69
C TYR A 256 13.26 -5.25 0.90
N ASN A 257 13.93 -6.19 0.26
CA ASN A 257 14.90 -5.94 -0.80
C ASN A 257 14.71 -6.94 -1.93
N THR A 258 15.17 -6.56 -3.11
CA THR A 258 15.23 -7.46 -4.26
C THR A 258 16.63 -7.51 -4.83
N LYS A 259 17.02 -8.67 -5.36
CA LYS A 259 18.35 -8.88 -5.94
C LYS A 259 18.29 -9.81 -7.13
N SER A 260 18.91 -9.43 -8.24
CA SER A 260 19.15 -10.36 -9.36
C SER A 260 20.60 -10.79 -9.40
N PHE A 261 20.84 -12.07 -9.70
CA PHE A 261 22.18 -12.63 -9.86
C PHE A 261 22.12 -13.91 -10.70
N TYR A 262 23.26 -14.35 -11.22
CA TYR A 262 23.38 -15.62 -11.92
C TYR A 262 23.95 -16.70 -10.98
N LYS A 263 23.34 -17.89 -11.00
CA LYS A 263 23.92 -19.10 -10.39
C LYS A 263 23.56 -20.26 -11.28
N PHE A 264 24.57 -20.83 -11.95
CA PHE A 264 24.42 -21.94 -12.90
C PHE A 264 23.41 -22.99 -12.37
N PRO A 265 22.45 -23.45 -13.20
CA PRO A 265 22.32 -23.17 -14.64
C PRO A 265 21.43 -21.97 -15.00
N SER A 266 20.99 -21.13 -14.05
CA SER A 266 19.95 -20.12 -14.34
C SER A 266 20.18 -18.76 -13.69
N ARG A 267 19.59 -17.73 -14.32
CA ARG A 267 19.39 -16.43 -13.66
C ARG A 267 18.45 -16.61 -12.47
N ARG A 268 18.70 -15.86 -11.40
CA ARG A 268 17.90 -15.84 -10.19
C ARG A 268 17.46 -14.43 -9.85
N PHE A 269 16.29 -14.34 -9.23
CA PHE A 269 15.79 -13.11 -8.64
C PHE A 269 15.26 -13.42 -7.24
N GLN A 270 15.78 -12.71 -6.25
CA GLN A 270 15.40 -12.86 -4.84
C GLN A 270 14.47 -11.73 -4.43
N TYR A 271 13.44 -12.09 -3.68
CA TYR A 271 12.57 -11.22 -2.93
C TYR A 271 12.77 -11.57 -1.46
N ASN A 272 13.30 -10.65 -0.65
CA ASN A 272 13.63 -10.89 0.75
C ASN A 272 12.95 -9.85 1.64
N GLY A 273 12.52 -10.25 2.84
CA GLY A 273 11.97 -9.37 3.87
C GLY A 273 10.56 -9.78 4.31
N SER A 274 9.94 -9.02 5.21
CA SER A 274 8.53 -9.23 5.55
C SER A 274 7.56 -8.65 4.52
N PHE A 275 8.06 -7.80 3.61
CA PHE A 275 7.30 -7.00 2.65
C PHE A 275 6.34 -5.97 3.28
N GLY A 276 6.39 -5.83 4.61
CA GLY A 276 5.66 -4.79 5.32
C GLY A 276 6.04 -3.38 4.87
N TYR A 277 5.08 -2.47 4.94
CA TYR A 277 5.29 -1.07 4.61
C TYR A 277 4.54 -0.16 5.58
N ALA A 278 5.08 1.04 5.79
CA ALA A 278 4.49 2.04 6.66
C ALA A 278 4.21 3.32 5.89
N PHE A 279 3.15 4.02 6.27
CA PHE A 279 2.79 5.33 5.72
C PHE A 279 2.18 6.20 6.81
N ASP A 280 2.28 7.51 6.62
CA ASP A 280 1.77 8.49 7.59
C ASP A 280 0.55 9.21 6.99
N ILE A 281 -0.48 9.41 7.80
CA ILE A 281 -1.56 10.37 7.56
C ILE A 281 -1.65 11.22 8.84
N GLY A 282 -1.23 12.48 8.74
CA GLY A 282 -1.13 13.35 9.91
C GLY A 282 -0.23 12.77 11.02
N PRO A 283 -0.69 12.70 12.28
CA PRO A 283 0.08 12.16 13.39
C PRO A 283 0.10 10.62 13.42
N TYR A 284 -0.75 9.96 12.65
CA TYR A 284 -0.87 8.50 12.62
C TYR A 284 0.13 7.88 11.65
N ARG A 285 0.82 6.85 12.13
CA ARG A 285 1.65 5.95 11.34
C ARG A 285 0.94 4.61 11.20
N PHE A 286 0.50 4.32 9.99
CA PHE A 286 -0.07 3.02 9.66
C PHE A 286 1.08 2.08 9.32
N VAL A 287 1.14 0.95 9.99
CA VAL A 287 2.07 -0.15 9.71
C VAL A 287 1.26 -1.28 9.12
N GLN A 288 1.32 -1.43 7.80
CA GLN A 288 0.68 -2.51 7.07
C GLN A 288 1.64 -3.68 6.97
N LEU A 289 1.28 -4.76 7.65
CA LEU A 289 1.91 -6.06 7.50
C LEU A 289 1.00 -6.95 6.64
N HIS A 290 1.42 -8.21 6.52
CA HIS A 290 0.73 -9.20 5.71
C HIS A 290 0.12 -10.26 6.64
N ASN A 291 0.41 -11.55 6.44
CA ASN A 291 -0.23 -12.63 7.18
C ASN A 291 -0.23 -12.43 8.71
N TYR A 292 0.92 -12.51 9.37
CA TYR A 292 1.07 -12.14 10.78
C TYR A 292 2.54 -11.78 11.10
N PRO A 293 2.82 -11.04 12.20
CA PRO A 293 4.15 -10.46 12.43
C PRO A 293 5.33 -11.44 12.49
N THR A 294 5.10 -12.66 12.94
CA THR A 294 6.12 -13.73 13.02
C THR A 294 6.12 -14.69 11.84
N TRP A 295 5.32 -14.41 10.79
CA TRP A 295 5.28 -15.23 9.58
C TRP A 295 6.65 -15.27 8.90
N LYS A 296 7.07 -16.48 8.53
CA LYS A 296 8.30 -16.75 7.81
C LYS A 296 8.08 -17.96 6.92
N LYS A 297 8.54 -17.88 5.68
CA LYS A 297 8.50 -19.00 4.72
C LYS A 297 9.46 -18.69 3.59
N SER A 298 10.14 -19.72 3.11
CA SER A 298 10.96 -19.65 1.91
C SER A 298 10.38 -20.57 0.85
N PHE A 299 10.25 -20.07 -0.37
CA PHE A 299 9.75 -20.83 -1.51
C PHE A 299 10.31 -20.27 -2.81
N ASN A 300 10.22 -21.03 -3.89
CA ASN A 300 10.74 -20.61 -5.19
C ASN A 300 9.94 -21.22 -6.32
N GLY A 301 10.16 -20.68 -7.52
CA GLY A 301 9.52 -21.17 -8.72
C GLY A 301 10.18 -20.68 -10.00
N TRP A 302 9.95 -21.40 -11.09
CA TRP A 302 10.42 -20.99 -12.39
C TRP A 302 9.55 -19.86 -12.96
N ASN A 303 10.18 -18.87 -13.56
CA ASN A 303 9.56 -17.78 -14.28
C ASN A 303 9.85 -17.97 -15.77
N PHE A 304 8.94 -18.63 -16.49
CA PHE A 304 9.11 -18.95 -17.91
C PHE A 304 9.28 -17.69 -18.75
N ALA A 305 8.47 -16.66 -18.51
CA ALA A 305 8.52 -15.40 -19.25
C ALA A 305 9.84 -14.62 -19.10
N LYS A 306 10.63 -14.90 -18.05
CA LYS A 306 11.93 -14.24 -17.79
C LYS A 306 13.10 -15.23 -17.82
N ALA A 307 12.86 -16.50 -18.17
CA ALA A 307 13.83 -17.59 -18.15
C ALA A 307 14.73 -17.58 -16.90
N ARG A 308 14.10 -17.41 -15.71
CA ARG A 308 14.81 -17.27 -14.43
C ARG A 308 14.07 -17.98 -13.30
N ARG A 309 14.78 -18.27 -12.21
CA ARG A 309 14.16 -18.75 -10.97
C ARG A 309 13.93 -17.60 -9.99
N ASP A 310 12.69 -17.42 -9.56
CA ASP A 310 12.33 -16.46 -8.54
C ASP A 310 12.34 -17.15 -7.17
N HIS A 311 13.09 -16.59 -6.21
CA HIS A 311 13.18 -17.05 -4.84
C HIS A 311 12.53 -16.02 -3.92
N VAL A 312 11.60 -16.46 -3.07
CA VAL A 312 10.95 -15.64 -2.05
C VAL A 312 11.40 -16.12 -0.69
N ASN A 313 11.95 -15.23 0.11
CA ASN A 313 12.35 -15.48 1.50
C ASN A 313 11.63 -14.48 2.40
N VAL A 314 10.48 -14.90 2.93
CA VAL A 314 9.71 -14.09 3.87
C VAL A 314 10.33 -14.21 5.26
N SER A 315 10.66 -13.07 5.87
CA SER A 315 11.14 -12.97 7.25
C SER A 315 10.09 -12.38 8.19
N SER A 316 10.24 -12.62 9.50
CA SER A 316 9.42 -11.95 10.50
C SER A 316 9.60 -10.43 10.45
N SER A 317 8.52 -9.69 10.64
CA SER A 317 8.52 -8.23 10.73
C SER A 317 8.80 -7.70 12.14
N MET A 318 8.91 -8.56 13.16
CA MET A 318 9.04 -8.12 14.57
C MET A 318 10.24 -7.18 14.79
N GLY A 319 11.41 -7.51 14.22
CA GLY A 319 12.59 -6.65 14.32
C GLY A 319 12.44 -5.33 13.57
N TRP A 320 11.71 -5.31 12.45
CA TRP A 320 11.42 -4.09 11.71
C TRP A 320 10.43 -3.20 12.47
N ILE A 321 9.38 -3.76 13.07
CA ILE A 321 8.44 -3.05 13.94
C ILE A 321 9.18 -2.39 15.11
N GLU A 322 10.04 -3.14 15.79
CA GLU A 322 10.83 -2.60 16.90
C GLU A 322 11.69 -1.40 16.45
N LYS A 323 12.34 -1.50 15.28
CA LYS A 323 13.12 -0.40 14.71
C LYS A 323 12.26 0.83 14.41
N LEU A 324 11.06 0.64 13.83
CA LEU A 324 10.14 1.75 13.56
C LEU A 324 9.75 2.48 14.85
N LEU A 325 9.32 1.73 15.86
CA LEU A 325 8.89 2.26 17.15
C LEU A 325 10.00 3.07 17.84
N LYS A 326 11.24 2.55 17.83
CA LYS A 326 12.40 3.26 18.41
C LYS A 326 12.79 4.52 17.63
N THR A 327 12.65 4.49 16.31
CA THR A 327 13.10 5.62 15.47
C THR A 327 12.15 6.82 15.58
N ASN A 328 10.84 6.60 15.67
CA ASN A 328 9.85 7.68 15.77
C ASN A 328 8.80 7.38 16.85
N PRO A 329 9.16 7.42 18.15
CA PRO A 329 8.25 7.06 19.23
C PRO A 329 7.05 8.04 19.37
N ASN A 330 7.19 9.27 18.87
CA ASN A 330 6.16 10.31 18.96
C ASN A 330 4.96 10.11 18.02
N LYS A 331 5.01 9.13 17.11
CA LYS A 331 3.89 8.80 16.21
C LYS A 331 2.86 7.93 16.92
N ILE A 332 1.62 7.98 16.43
CA ILE A 332 0.55 7.06 16.86
C ILE A 332 0.51 5.88 15.88
N TYR A 333 0.88 4.69 16.34
CA TYR A 333 1.03 3.49 15.53
C TYR A 333 -0.29 2.73 15.42
N ILE A 334 -0.83 2.67 14.20
CA ILE A 334 -1.98 1.84 13.84
C ILE A 334 -1.44 0.61 13.12
N PHE A 335 -1.62 -0.56 13.71
CA PHE A 335 -1.14 -1.80 13.10
C PHE A 335 -2.24 -2.51 12.33
N ASN A 336 -1.85 -3.10 11.21
CA ASN A 336 -2.74 -3.79 10.28
C ASN A 336 -2.07 -5.08 9.80
N TRP A 337 -2.74 -6.22 9.89
CA TRP A 337 -2.27 -7.51 9.34
C TRP A 337 -3.45 -8.48 9.20
N HIS A 338 -3.22 -9.74 8.82
CA HIS A 338 -4.32 -10.68 8.56
C HIS A 338 -4.70 -11.56 9.77
N ASP A 339 -3.87 -12.51 10.18
CA ASP A 339 -4.16 -13.45 11.27
C ASP A 339 -3.88 -12.83 12.66
N PRO A 340 -4.91 -12.66 13.50
CA PRO A 340 -4.76 -12.07 14.83
C PRO A 340 -4.23 -13.02 15.91
N LYS A 341 -4.39 -14.34 15.80
CA LYS A 341 -4.12 -15.22 16.95
C LYS A 341 -3.90 -16.70 16.66
N GLU A 342 -4.25 -17.20 15.48
CA GLU A 342 -4.12 -18.63 15.19
C GLU A 342 -2.65 -19.04 15.19
N TYR A 343 -1.82 -18.28 14.47
CA TYR A 343 -0.38 -18.49 14.40
C TYR A 343 0.42 -17.38 15.08
N PHE A 344 -0.14 -16.19 15.28
CA PHE A 344 0.50 -15.16 16.11
C PHE A 344 0.29 -15.47 17.60
N LYS A 345 1.24 -16.16 18.22
CA LYS A 345 1.08 -16.74 19.56
C LYS A 345 1.06 -15.68 20.67
N LYS A 346 0.58 -16.06 21.87
CA LYS A 346 0.38 -15.13 23.00
C LYS A 346 1.69 -14.46 23.42
N GLU A 347 2.79 -15.19 23.41
CA GLU A 347 4.12 -14.69 23.72
C GLU A 347 4.60 -13.63 22.72
N ASP A 348 4.27 -13.77 21.43
CA ASP A 348 4.63 -12.80 20.41
C ASP A 348 3.70 -11.57 20.43
N GLN A 349 2.41 -11.78 20.72
CA GLN A 349 1.46 -10.70 21.02
C GLN A 349 1.96 -9.86 22.20
N LYS A 350 2.43 -10.53 23.27
CA LYS A 350 3.00 -9.88 24.44
C LYS A 350 4.26 -9.08 24.08
N LYS A 351 5.18 -9.66 23.29
CA LYS A 351 6.37 -8.95 22.80
C LYS A 351 6.01 -7.68 22.03
N LEU A 352 4.99 -7.71 21.18
CA LEU A 352 4.53 -6.51 20.45
C LEU A 352 4.06 -5.41 21.42
N VAL A 353 3.23 -5.76 22.41
CA VAL A 353 2.76 -4.78 23.41
C VAL A 353 3.92 -4.25 24.25
N ASP A 354 4.87 -5.10 24.60
CA ASP A 354 6.09 -4.71 25.32
C ASP A 354 6.96 -3.77 24.47
N MET A 355 7.14 -4.02 23.17
CA MET A 355 7.84 -3.12 22.24
C MET A 355 7.20 -1.73 22.21
N CYS A 356 5.87 -1.67 22.12
CA CYS A 356 5.12 -0.42 22.19
C CYS A 356 5.24 0.27 23.55
N THR A 357 5.41 -0.47 24.64
CA THR A 357 5.58 0.10 25.99
C THR A 357 6.99 0.64 26.16
N ASN A 358 8.00 -0.17 25.86
CA ASN A 358 9.42 0.13 26.09
C ASN A 358 9.93 1.25 25.18
N SER A 359 9.36 1.41 23.99
CA SER A 359 9.69 2.53 23.09
C SER A 359 9.04 3.86 23.50
N GLY A 360 8.05 3.84 24.42
CA GLY A 360 7.21 5.01 24.71
C GLY A 360 6.18 5.33 23.63
N ALA A 361 6.08 4.50 22.58
CA ALA A 361 5.17 4.75 21.47
C ALA A 361 3.68 4.51 21.83
N LYS A 362 2.81 5.28 21.18
CA LYS A 362 1.36 5.10 21.27
C LYS A 362 0.91 4.08 20.26
N CYS A 363 0.39 2.95 20.72
CA CYS A 363 -0.13 1.86 19.89
C CYS A 363 -1.58 1.56 20.30
N PRO A 364 -2.57 2.39 19.89
CA PRO A 364 -3.92 2.34 20.45
C PRO A 364 -4.75 1.16 19.93
N VAL A 365 -4.45 0.61 18.76
CA VAL A 365 -5.29 -0.42 18.13
C VAL A 365 -4.53 -1.25 17.10
N VAL A 366 -4.97 -2.50 16.96
CA VAL A 366 -4.61 -3.41 15.87
C VAL A 366 -5.87 -3.75 15.08
N PHE A 367 -5.82 -3.70 13.75
CA PHE A 367 -6.86 -4.19 12.87
C PHE A 367 -6.41 -5.45 12.12
N THR A 368 -7.27 -6.47 12.07
CA THR A 368 -6.98 -7.78 11.50
C THR A 368 -8.12 -8.32 10.62
N GLY A 369 -7.93 -9.49 10.01
CA GLY A 369 -8.93 -10.23 9.22
C GLY A 369 -9.05 -11.69 9.68
N HIS A 370 -9.11 -12.63 8.73
CA HIS A 370 -9.01 -14.10 8.93
C HIS A 370 -10.26 -14.77 9.51
N TYR A 371 -10.94 -14.15 10.48
CA TYR A 371 -12.19 -14.68 11.05
C TYR A 371 -13.42 -14.01 10.44
N HIS A 372 -13.90 -14.57 9.33
CA HIS A 372 -14.91 -13.94 8.49
C HIS A 372 -16.23 -13.64 9.21
N ALA A 373 -16.62 -14.51 10.15
CA ALA A 373 -17.91 -14.45 10.84
C ALA A 373 -18.00 -13.35 11.91
N VAL A 374 -16.87 -12.75 12.29
CA VAL A 374 -16.81 -11.78 13.38
C VAL A 374 -16.33 -10.44 12.82
N ASN A 375 -17.03 -9.37 13.20
CA ASN A 375 -16.68 -8.00 12.84
C ASN A 375 -16.67 -7.11 14.09
N GLY A 376 -15.63 -6.27 14.22
CA GLY A 376 -15.41 -5.44 15.40
C GLY A 376 -14.46 -6.08 16.42
N PHE A 377 -14.65 -5.77 17.71
CA PHE A 377 -13.71 -6.17 18.77
C PHE A 377 -13.56 -7.69 18.86
N LEU A 378 -12.31 -8.17 18.85
CA LEU A 378 -11.96 -9.58 19.04
C LEU A 378 -11.42 -9.83 20.45
N ARG A 379 -10.39 -9.10 20.84
CA ARG A 379 -9.66 -9.30 22.10
C ARG A 379 -8.71 -8.15 22.41
N ASN A 380 -8.13 -8.19 23.60
CA ASN A 380 -6.93 -7.43 23.91
C ASN A 380 -5.68 -8.31 23.79
N TYR A 381 -4.61 -7.76 23.21
CA TYR A 381 -3.25 -8.23 23.48
C TYR A 381 -2.76 -7.61 24.79
N GLN A 382 -2.03 -8.40 25.57
CA GLN A 382 -1.58 -8.06 26.91
C GLN A 382 -0.05 -8.08 26.96
N GLY A 383 0.56 -6.97 27.41
CA GLY A 383 2.00 -6.90 27.68
C GLY A 383 2.36 -7.47 29.06
N SER A 384 3.64 -7.37 29.45
CA SER A 384 4.13 -7.69 30.81
C SER A 384 3.48 -6.84 31.88
N GLY A 385 3.25 -5.55 31.57
CA GLY A 385 2.62 -4.59 32.46
C GLY A 385 1.10 -4.57 32.30
N ARG A 386 0.47 -3.47 32.71
CA ARG A 386 -0.98 -3.26 32.60
C ARG A 386 -1.45 -2.85 31.19
N LYS A 387 -0.53 -2.48 30.29
CA LYS A 387 -0.86 -1.99 28.94
C LYS A 387 -1.53 -3.10 28.13
N LYS A 388 -2.64 -2.75 27.49
CA LYS A 388 -3.42 -3.58 26.57
C LYS A 388 -3.53 -2.87 25.23
N ILE A 389 -3.54 -3.64 24.15
CA ILE A 389 -3.87 -3.12 22.82
C ILE A 389 -5.09 -3.90 22.31
N PRO A 390 -6.23 -3.22 22.07
CA PRO A 390 -7.40 -3.89 21.52
C PRO A 390 -7.20 -4.25 20.05
N VAL A 391 -7.77 -5.38 19.66
CA VAL A 391 -7.69 -5.98 18.33
C VAL A 391 -9.09 -6.04 17.74
N TYR A 392 -9.26 -5.52 16.53
CA TYR A 392 -10.53 -5.47 15.82
C TYR A 392 -10.45 -6.23 14.50
N LEU A 393 -11.48 -7.01 14.21
CA LEU A 393 -11.66 -7.70 12.93
C LEU A 393 -12.35 -6.78 11.93
N SER A 394 -11.75 -6.67 10.76
CA SER A 394 -12.11 -5.71 9.71
C SER A 394 -13.39 -6.09 8.98
N GLY A 395 -13.88 -7.33 9.12
CA GLY A 395 -15.05 -7.83 8.41
C GLY A 395 -14.73 -8.31 6.99
N SER A 396 -15.69 -8.99 6.38
CA SER A 396 -15.50 -9.65 5.09
C SER A 396 -16.71 -9.51 4.15
N PRO A 397 -16.53 -9.59 2.82
CA PRO A 397 -17.63 -9.71 1.87
C PRO A 397 -18.53 -10.91 2.13
N SER A 398 -17.97 -12.05 2.52
CA SER A 398 -18.76 -13.27 2.75
C SER A 398 -19.84 -13.09 3.83
N TYR A 399 -19.62 -12.19 4.80
CA TYR A 399 -20.61 -11.76 5.80
C TYR A 399 -21.16 -10.34 5.56
N SER A 400 -20.84 -9.75 4.41
CA SER A 400 -21.30 -8.43 3.97
C SER A 400 -21.11 -7.36 5.04
N ASN A 401 -19.92 -7.30 5.66
CA ASN A 401 -19.63 -6.27 6.65
C ASN A 401 -18.19 -5.77 6.55
N TYR A 402 -17.97 -4.55 7.04
CA TYR A 402 -16.63 -3.95 7.18
C TYR A 402 -16.62 -2.86 8.27
N LEU A 403 -15.47 -2.22 8.50
CA LEU A 403 -15.35 -1.12 9.46
C LEU A 403 -15.20 0.24 8.77
N LYS A 404 -15.94 1.23 9.27
CA LYS A 404 -15.66 2.66 9.09
C LYS A 404 -14.91 3.15 10.34
N VAL A 405 -13.74 3.75 10.16
CA VAL A 405 -12.90 4.20 11.28
C VAL A 405 -12.55 5.66 11.10
N ARG A 406 -12.97 6.50 12.06
CA ARG A 406 -12.64 7.92 12.13
C ARG A 406 -11.49 8.13 13.10
N PHE A 407 -10.45 8.82 12.65
CA PHE A 407 -9.26 9.18 13.39
C PHE A 407 -9.32 10.67 13.73
N GLU A 408 -9.42 10.97 15.03
CA GLU A 408 -9.52 12.31 15.59
C GLU A 408 -8.37 12.55 16.57
N ASN A 409 -7.94 13.80 16.75
CA ASN A 409 -6.79 14.19 17.59
C ASN A 409 -6.54 13.37 18.88
N ASP A 410 -7.60 12.99 19.59
CA ASP A 410 -7.51 12.26 20.85
C ASP A 410 -8.32 10.98 20.91
N LYS A 411 -8.99 10.59 19.83
CA LYS A 411 -9.80 9.37 19.81
C LYS A 411 -9.88 8.72 18.44
N ILE A 412 -10.18 7.42 18.45
CA ILE A 412 -10.49 6.64 17.25
C ILE A 412 -11.89 6.09 17.44
N THR A 413 -12.79 6.42 16.51
CA THR A 413 -14.17 5.93 16.50
C THR A 413 -14.31 4.82 15.47
N ILE A 414 -14.70 3.63 15.90
CA ILE A 414 -14.86 2.43 15.07
C ILE A 414 -16.35 2.11 14.97
N THR A 415 -16.87 2.16 13.74
CA THR A 415 -18.25 1.84 13.41
C THR A 415 -18.30 0.64 12.47
N LYS A 416 -19.20 -0.29 12.75
CA LYS A 416 -19.43 -1.46 11.89
C LYS A 416 -20.45 -1.11 10.82
N ILE A 417 -20.19 -1.53 9.58
CA ILE A 417 -21.03 -1.25 8.42
C ILE A 417 -21.54 -2.56 7.83
N ASN A 418 -22.86 -2.64 7.64
CA ASN A 418 -23.52 -3.70 6.90
C ASN A 418 -23.60 -3.30 5.42
N ALA A 419 -23.03 -4.15 4.58
CA ALA A 419 -22.89 -4.00 3.15
C ALA A 419 -23.94 -4.77 2.34
N VAL A 420 -24.89 -5.46 2.99
CA VAL A 420 -25.94 -6.24 2.32
C VAL A 420 -26.65 -5.39 1.27
N LEU A 421 -26.86 -5.97 0.08
CA LEU A 421 -27.44 -5.28 -1.08
C LEU A 421 -26.67 -4.05 -1.59
N GLY A 422 -25.41 -3.87 -1.16
CA GLY A 422 -24.59 -2.71 -1.49
C GLY A 422 -24.92 -1.45 -0.70
N LYS A 423 -25.69 -1.56 0.38
CA LYS A 423 -25.98 -0.45 1.30
C LYS A 423 -24.80 -0.15 2.21
N ALA A 424 -24.76 1.01 2.85
CA ALA A 424 -23.76 1.37 3.86
C ALA A 424 -24.43 1.67 5.21
N GLU A 425 -25.09 0.66 5.79
CA GLU A 425 -25.87 0.82 7.02
C GLU A 425 -25.00 0.59 8.26
N GLU A 426 -24.95 1.56 9.17
CA GLU A 426 -24.26 1.39 10.45
C GLU A 426 -25.03 0.41 11.34
N TYR A 427 -24.32 -0.42 12.11
CA TYR A 427 -24.96 -1.31 13.07
C TYR A 427 -24.15 -1.52 14.35
N GLY A 428 -24.87 -1.71 15.45
CA GLY A 428 -24.31 -1.74 16.80
C GLY A 428 -23.76 -0.38 17.25
N THR A 429 -23.32 -0.31 18.50
CA THR A 429 -22.78 0.93 19.07
C THR A 429 -21.35 1.17 18.58
N PRO A 430 -21.03 2.37 18.05
CA PRO A 430 -19.65 2.73 17.74
C PRO A 430 -18.75 2.59 18.97
N THR A 431 -17.55 2.06 18.77
CA THR A 431 -16.55 1.99 19.85
C THR A 431 -15.58 3.16 19.76
N VAL A 432 -15.27 3.77 20.90
CA VAL A 432 -14.33 4.90 20.99
C VAL A 432 -13.09 4.46 21.76
N ILE A 433 -11.91 4.65 21.15
CA ILE A 433 -10.61 4.41 21.77
C ILE A 433 -9.94 5.74 22.02
N ASN A 434 -9.59 6.05 23.27
CA ASN A 434 -8.81 7.23 23.61
C ASN A 434 -7.34 7.04 23.21
N VAL A 435 -6.76 8.06 22.56
CA VAL A 435 -5.38 8.06 22.04
C VAL A 435 -4.48 8.99 22.86
N LYS A 436 -5.06 9.87 23.69
CA LYS A 436 -4.30 10.74 24.58
C LYS A 436 -3.73 9.98 25.77
#